data_AF-A0A965LT97-F1
#
_entry.id   AF-A0A965LT97-F1
#
_cell.length_a   1.000
_cell.length_b   1.000
_cell.length_c   1.000
_cell.angle_alpha   90.00
_cell.angle_beta   90.00
_cell.angle_gamma   90.00
#
_symmetry.space_group_name_H-M   'P 1'
#
loop_
_entity.id
_entity.type
_entity.pdbx_description
1 polymer ?
#
loop_
_entity_poly.entity_id
_entity_poly.type
_entity_poly.pdbx_seq_one_letter_code
_entity_poly.pdbx_strand_id
1 'polypeptide(L)' 'MDDLLSNLNEQQTAAVTHKTGPLLIVAGAGTGKTTVVTRRIAWLIEQGLAKPQNILALTFTDKAAG' A
#
# COMPACT_ATOMS: atom_id res chain seq x y z
N MET A 1 -5.60 -12.74 -5.05
CA MET A 1 -4.23 -13.10 -4.66
C MET A 1 -3.16 -12.74 -5.71
N ASP A 2 -3.14 -13.31 -6.93
CA ASP A 2 -2.06 -13.01 -7.90
C ASP A 2 -2.05 -11.56 -8.43
N ASP A 3 -3.20 -10.91 -8.53
CA ASP A 3 -3.27 -9.57 -9.14
C ASP A 3 -2.64 -8.46 -8.28
N LEU A 4 -2.86 -8.47 -6.95
CA LEU A 4 -2.37 -7.40 -6.07
C LEU A 4 -0.84 -7.31 -6.02
N LEU A 5 -0.15 -8.44 -6.15
CA LEU A 5 1.31 -8.49 -6.13
C LEU A 5 1.94 -8.58 -7.53
N SER A 6 1.11 -8.69 -8.58
CA SER A 6 1.59 -8.71 -9.97
C SER A 6 2.31 -7.41 -10.34
N ASN A 7 3.36 -7.50 -11.16
CA ASN A 7 4.08 -6.33 -11.69
C ASN A 7 4.69 -5.39 -10.63
N LEU A 8 4.89 -5.88 -9.40
CA LEU A 8 5.67 -5.18 -8.38
C LEU A 8 7.12 -5.67 -8.41
N ASN A 9 8.06 -4.76 -8.19
CA ASN A 9 9.43 -5.18 -7.87
C ASN A 9 9.52 -5.70 -6.42
N GLU A 10 10.66 -6.29 -6.07
CA GLU A 10 10.87 -6.90 -4.74
C GLU A 10 10.63 -5.92 -3.58
N GLN A 11 11.08 -4.66 -3.72
CA GLN A 11 10.94 -3.64 -2.69
C GLN A 11 9.48 -3.20 -2.51
N GLN A 12 8.74 -3.06 -3.61
CA GLN A 12 7.31 -2.76 -3.60
C GLN A 12 6.51 -3.91 -3.00
N THR A 13 6.83 -5.16 -3.36
CA THR A 13 6.20 -6.35 -2.78
C THR A 13 6.45 -6.43 -1.28
N ALA A 14 7.68 -6.20 -0.82
CA ALA A 14 8.01 -6.16 0.61
C ALA A 14 7.21 -5.06 1.35
N ALA A 15 7.09 -3.87 0.75
CA ALA A 15 6.32 -2.77 1.33
C ALA A 15 4.81 -3.06 1.40
N VAL A 16 4.24 -3.66 0.35
CA VAL A 16 2.82 -4.05 0.31
C VAL A 16 2.52 -5.12 1.36
N THR A 17 3.41 -6.11 1.51
CA THR A 17 3.20 -7.29 2.37
C THR A 17 3.71 -7.12 3.81
N HIS A 18 4.25 -5.95 4.18
CA HIS A 18 4.73 -5.67 5.53
C HIS A 18 3.60 -5.79 6.57
N LYS A 19 3.76 -6.65 7.59
CA LYS A 19 2.65 -7.07 8.46
C LYS A 19 2.50 -6.26 9.74
N THR A 20 3.61 -6.00 10.44
CA THR A 20 3.57 -5.51 11.82
C THR A 20 4.58 -4.40 12.06
N GLY A 21 4.23 -3.48 12.95
CA GLY A 21 5.10 -2.36 13.33
C GLY A 21 5.21 -1.26 12.27
N PRO A 22 5.89 -0.15 12.61
CA PRO A 22 6.06 0.99 11.72
C PRO A 22 6.86 0.64 10.46
N LEU A 23 6.54 1.30 9.33
CA LEU A 23 7.27 1.20 8.07
C LEU A 23 7.46 2.60 7.48
N LEU A 24 8.69 2.93 7.06
CA LEU A 24 9.02 4.13 6.31
C LEU A 24 9.44 3.74 4.89
N ILE A 25 8.79 4.34 3.88
CA ILE A 25 9.13 4.13 2.47
C ILE A 25 9.66 5.44 1.90
N VAL A 26 10.93 5.44 1.49
CA VAL A 26 11.59 6.58 0.84
C VAL A 26 11.71 6.28 -0.65
N ALA A 27 11.09 7.09 -1.50
CA ALA A 27 11.11 6.83 -2.94
C ALA A 27 10.96 8.11 -3.79
N GLY A 28 11.71 8.17 -4.90
CA GLY A 28 11.68 9.29 -5.85
C GLY A 28 10.36 9.46 -6.60
N ALA A 29 10.23 10.52 -7.39
CA ALA A 29 9.06 10.71 -8.28
C ALA A 29 8.93 9.54 -9.27
N GLY A 30 7.69 9.18 -9.65
CA GLY A 30 7.44 8.12 -10.65
C GLY A 30 7.70 6.67 -10.21
N THR A 31 8.12 6.43 -8.96
CA THR A 31 8.50 5.09 -8.45
C THR A 31 7.32 4.21 -7.99
N GLY A 32 6.08 4.63 -8.23
CA GLY A 32 4.90 3.85 -7.84
C GLY A 32 4.50 3.95 -6.37
N LYS A 33 4.86 5.02 -5.65
CA LYS A 33 4.47 5.23 -4.23
C LYS A 33 2.98 5.04 -3.99
N THR A 34 2.13 5.68 -4.80
CA THR A 34 0.67 5.57 -4.69
C THR A 34 0.21 4.13 -4.91
N THR A 35 0.77 3.43 -5.90
CA THR A 35 0.50 2.01 -6.18
C THR A 35 0.82 1.13 -4.98
N VAL A 36 1.95 1.38 -4.30
CA VAL A 36 2.32 0.63 -3.09
C VAL A 36 1.32 0.89 -1.96
N VAL A 37 0.95 2.14 -1.71
CA VAL A 37 0.00 2.49 -0.63
C VAL A 37 -1.37 1.88 -0.88
N THR A 38 -1.92 1.98 -2.09
CA THR A 38 -3.25 1.45 -2.42
C THR A 38 -3.28 -0.08 -2.37
N ARG A 39 -2.26 -0.74 -2.94
CA ARG A 39 -2.16 -2.21 -2.89
C ARG A 39 -1.90 -2.73 -1.49
N ARG A 40 -1.16 -2.01 -0.65
CA ARG A 40 -1.00 -2.33 0.77
C ARG A 40 -2.34 -2.34 1.50
N ILE A 41 -3.17 -1.32 1.29
CA ILE A 41 -4.51 -1.26 1.92
C ILE A 41 -5.36 -2.45 1.47
N ALA A 42 -5.41 -2.72 0.16
CA ALA A 42 -6.12 -3.87 -0.38
C ALA A 42 -5.61 -5.19 0.20
N TRP A 43 -4.28 -5.35 0.29
CA TRP A 43 -3.64 -6.54 0.83
C TRP A 43 -3.97 -6.76 2.31
N LEU A 44 -3.92 -5.72 3.15
CA LEU A 44 -4.29 -5.81 4.57
C LEU A 44 -5.74 -6.28 4.76
N ILE A 45 -6.65 -5.83 3.89
CA ILE A 45 -8.06 -6.24 3.91
C ILE A 45 -8.21 -7.69 3.42
N GLU A 46 -7.60 -8.05 2.28
CA GLU A 46 -7.69 -9.41 1.71
C GLU A 46 -7.08 -10.47 2.64
N GLN A 47 -6.02 -10.13 3.37
CA GLN A 47 -5.40 -11.02 4.35
C GLN A 47 -6.15 -11.08 5.70
N GLY A 48 -7.24 -10.33 5.86
CA GLY A 48 -8.00 -10.27 7.12
C GLY A 48 -7.25 -9.61 8.27
N LEU A 49 -6.16 -8.88 7.98
CA LEU A 49 -5.34 -8.18 8.98
C LEU A 49 -5.98 -6.87 9.45
N ALA A 50 -6.87 -6.29 8.63
CA ALA A 50 -7.66 -5.12 8.99
C ALA A 50 -9.03 -5.16 8.30
N LYS A 51 -10.06 -4.66 8.98
CA LYS A 51 -11.33 -4.32 8.33
C LYS A 51 -11.18 -2.95 7.65
N PRO A 52 -11.91 -2.65 6.56
CA PRO A 52 -11.82 -1.36 5.88
C PRO A 52 -11.95 -0.15 6.83
N GLN A 53 -12.89 -0.20 7.77
CA GLN A 53 -13.11 0.85 8.77
C GLN A 53 -11.97 1.04 9.80
N ASN A 54 -11.00 0.13 9.84
CA ASN A 54 -9.83 0.24 10.73
C ASN A 54 -8.67 0.99 10.08
N ILE A 55 -8.78 1.37 8.80
CA ILE A 55 -7.69 1.94 8.01
C ILE A 55 -7.97 3.42 7.73
N LEU A 56 -7.02 4.28 8.10
CA LEU A 56 -7.00 5.68 7.73
C LEU A 56 -5.85 5.94 6.75
N ALA A 57 -6.18 6.44 5.56
CA ALA A 57 -5.21 6.88 4.57
C ALA A 57 -5.32 8.41 4.39
N LEU A 58 -4.21 9.12 4.50
CA LEU A 58 -4.15 10.58 4.42
C LEU A 58 -3.25 11.00 3.26
N THR A 59 -3.64 12.09 2.61
CA THR A 59 -2.87 12.73 1.54
C THR A 59 -3.07 14.25 1.60
N PHE A 60 -2.26 15.00 0.87
CA PHE A 60 -2.28 16.47 0.90
C PHE A 60 -3.38 17.09 0.04
N THR A 61 -3.79 16.43 -1.04
CA THR A 61 -4.71 17.01 -2.02
C THR A 61 -5.93 16.11 -2.23
N ASP A 62 -7.09 16.72 -2.43
CA ASP A 62 -8.33 15.99 -2.73
C ASP A 62 -8.19 15.15 -4.00
N LYS A 63 -7.44 15.64 -4.98
CA LYS A 63 -7.15 14.91 -6.22
C LYS A 63 -6.42 13.59 -5.98
N ALA A 64 -5.61 13.50 -4.94
CA ALA A 64 -4.91 12.26 -4.59
C ALA A 64 -5.75 11.33 -3.71
N ALA A 65 -6.85 11.83 -3.14
CA ALA A 65 -7.77 11.06 -2.31
C ALA A 65 -8.89 10.38 -3.12
N GLY A 66 -9.28 10.99 -4.25
CA GLY A 66 -10.31 10.51 -5.18
C GLY A 66 -9.80 9.62 -6.29
#